data_AF-A0A1T5CBI3-F1
#
_entry.id   AF-A0A1T5CBI3-F1
#
_cell.length_a   1.000
_cell.length_b   1.000
_cell.length_c   1.000
_cell.angle_alpha   90.00
_cell.angle_beta   90.00
_cell.angle_gamma   90.00
#
_symmetry.space_group_name_H-M   'P 1'
#
loop_
_entity.id
_entity.type
_entity.pdbx_description
1 polymer ?
#
loop_
_entity_poly.entity_id
_entity_poly.type
_entity_poly.pdbx_seq_one_letter_code
_entity_poly.pdbx_strand_id
1 'polypeptide(L)' 'MDLKRKNESKNITPEEAKEITEKDIMNLISLKNIKIKDKKYAEEHLTIKRKSKKSTFEVKITDIDGQMHSFHFELKTYS' A
#
# COMPACT_ATOMS: atom_id res chain seq x y z
N MET A 1 -4.63 -22.51 33.53
CA MET A 1 -4.43 -21.12 34.00
C MET A 1 -2.93 -20.86 33.88
N ASP A 2 -2.38 -19.99 33.05
CA ASP A 2 -2.90 -18.81 32.36
C ASP A 2 -2.15 -18.60 31.03
N LEU A 3 -2.89 -18.38 29.95
CA LEU A 3 -2.36 -18.00 28.65
C LEU A 3 -2.14 -16.47 28.66
N LYS A 4 -0.99 -15.99 29.13
CA LYS A 4 -0.61 -14.58 28.98
C LYS A 4 -0.26 -14.30 27.51
N ARG A 5 -1.25 -13.89 26.72
CA ARG A 5 -1.04 -13.20 25.44
C ARG A 5 -0.24 -11.93 25.73
N LYS A 6 1.05 -11.94 25.39
CA LYS A 6 1.82 -10.71 25.24
C LYS A 6 1.24 -9.96 24.04
N ASN A 7 0.35 -9.01 24.30
CA ASN A 7 0.10 -7.93 23.35
C ASN A 7 1.33 -7.02 23.40
N GLU A 8 2.32 -7.32 22.56
CA GLU A 8 3.39 -6.38 22.26
C GLU A 8 2.78 -5.26 21.41
N SER A 9 2.40 -4.17 22.07
CA SER A 9 2.18 -2.89 21.39
C SER A 9 3.50 -2.48 20.76
N LYS A 10 3.67 -2.75 19.46
CA LYS A 10 4.80 -2.23 18.69
C LYS A 10 4.72 -0.70 18.73
N ASN A 11 5.72 -0.06 19.30
CA ASN A 11 5.91 1.38 19.18
C ASN A 11 6.27 1.66 17.72
N ILE A 12 5.28 2.08 16.93
CA ILE A 12 5.45 2.44 15.53
C ILE A 12 6.19 3.78 15.49
N THR A 13 7.35 3.83 14.84
CA THR A 13 8.06 5.09 14.66
C THR A 13 7.27 6.03 13.72
N PRO A 14 7.39 7.37 13.83
CA PRO A 14 6.71 8.28 12.91
C PRO A 14 7.07 8.07 11.42
N GLU A 15 8.20 7.41 11.14
CA GLU A 15 8.63 7.03 9.80
C GLU A 15 7.90 5.79 9.27
N GLU A 16 7.59 4.82 10.15
CA GLU A 16 6.73 3.66 9.87
C GLU A 16 5.24 4.06 9.85
N ALA A 17 4.84 5.08 10.61
CA ALA A 17 3.47 5.61 10.59
C ALA A 17 3.11 6.32 9.25
N LYS A 18 4.11 6.62 8.41
CA LYS A 18 3.95 7.18 7.05
C LYS A 18 4.05 6.12 5.96
N GLU A 19 3.90 4.85 6.32
CA GLU A 19 3.95 3.75 5.38
C GLU A 19 2.58 3.58 4.70
N ILE A 20 2.58 3.55 3.37
CA ILE A 20 1.39 3.26 2.58
C ILE A 20 1.26 1.76 2.45
N THR A 21 0.06 1.26 2.75
CA THR A 21 -0.23 -0.17 2.68
C THR A 21 -0.79 -0.55 1.32
N GLU A 22 -0.75 -1.85 1.01
CA GLU A 22 -1.40 -2.42 -0.18
C GLU A 22 -2.90 -2.09 -0.21
N LYS A 23 -3.54 -2.11 0.96
CA LYS A 23 -4.96 -1.76 1.12
C LYS A 23 -5.24 -0.31 0.72
N ASP A 24 -4.35 0.62 1.08
CA ASP A 24 -4.48 2.03 0.68
C ASP A 24 -4.41 2.17 -0.85
N ILE A 25 -3.50 1.43 -1.49
CA ILE A 25 -3.41 1.40 -2.95
C ILE A 25 -4.67 0.82 -3.58
N MET A 26 -5.18 -0.31 -3.09
CA MET A 26 -6.40 -0.93 -3.64
C MET A 26 -7.63 -0.03 -3.48
N ASN A 27 -7.69 0.73 -2.39
CA ASN A 27 -8.70 1.78 -2.22
C ASN A 27 -8.53 2.90 -3.25
N LEU A 28 -7.30 3.38 -3.48
CA LEU A 28 -7.02 4.42 -4.48
C LEU A 28 -7.37 3.97 -5.91
N ILE A 29 -7.04 2.73 -6.28
CA ILE A 29 -7.40 2.11 -7.56
C ILE A 29 -8.92 2.10 -7.72
N SER A 30 -9.64 1.68 -6.68
CA SER A 30 -11.10 1.67 -6.66
C SER A 30 -11.68 3.07 -6.81
N LEU A 31 -11.15 4.07 -6.09
CA LEU A 31 -11.58 5.48 -6.20
C LEU A 31 -11.32 6.08 -7.58
N LYS A 32 -10.29 5.62 -8.30
CA LYS A 32 -9.98 6.04 -9.67
C LYS A 32 -10.74 5.25 -10.73
N ASN A 33 -11.67 4.38 -10.34
CA ASN A 33 -12.44 3.51 -11.25
C ASN A 33 -11.56 2.67 -12.18
N ILE A 34 -10.38 2.28 -11.71
CA ILE A 34 -9.49 1.38 -12.44
C ILE A 34 -10.04 -0.03 -12.28
N LYS A 35 -10.38 -0.65 -13.40
CA LYS A 35 -10.97 -1.99 -13.41
C LYS A 35 -9.87 -3.02 -13.22
N ILE A 36 -9.93 -3.71 -12.09
CA ILE A 36 -9.14 -4.91 -11.79
C ILE A 36 -10.08 -6.11 -11.91
N LYS A 37 -9.71 -7.10 -12.72
CA LYS A 37 -10.47 -8.33 -12.97
C LYS A 37 -10.37 -9.26 -11.77
N ASP A 38 -9.16 -9.52 -11.29
CA ASP A 38 -8.93 -10.33 -10.10
C ASP A 38 -8.19 -9.52 -9.05
N LYS A 39 -8.94 -9.05 -8.05
CA LYS A 39 -8.39 -8.23 -6.96
C LYS A 39 -7.34 -8.98 -6.14
N LYS A 40 -7.53 -10.28 -5.92
CA LYS A 40 -6.61 -11.08 -5.10
C LYS A 40 -5.29 -11.28 -5.84
N TYR A 41 -5.36 -11.63 -7.12
CA TYR A 41 -4.16 -11.73 -7.95
C TYR A 41 -3.41 -10.40 -8.01
N ALA A 42 -4.14 -9.30 -8.20
CA ALA A 42 -3.57 -7.98 -8.30
C ALA A 42 -2.92 -7.52 -6.98
N GLU A 43 -3.52 -7.82 -5.82
CA GLU A 43 -2.91 -7.62 -4.50
C GLU A 43 -1.60 -8.41 -4.34
N GLU A 44 -1.59 -9.70 -4.72
CA GLU A 44 -0.39 -10.55 -4.66
C GLU A 44 0.74 -10.07 -5.61
N HIS A 45 0.40 -9.33 -6.66
CA HIS A 45 1.33 -8.82 -7.68
C HIS A 45 1.49 -7.29 -7.64
N LEU A 46 1.25 -6.71 -6.47
CA LEU A 46 1.43 -5.30 -6.21
C LEU A 46 2.83 -5.02 -5.65
N THR A 47 3.46 -3.97 -6.15
CA THR A 47 4.75 -3.49 -5.64
C THR A 47 4.68 -2.02 -5.32
N ILE A 48 5.07 -1.67 -4.08
CA ILE A 48 5.18 -0.29 -3.61
C ILE A 48 6.65 0.01 -3.38
N LYS A 49 7.17 1.06 -4.02
CA LYS A 49 8.56 1.51 -3.86
C LYS A 49 8.58 2.97 -3.43
N ARG A 50 9.17 3.25 -2.27
CA ARG A 50 9.41 4.61 -1.80
C ARG A 50 10.66 5.19 -2.48
N LYS A 51 10.54 6.34 -3.14
CA LYS A 51 11.69 7.08 -3.67
C LYS A 51 12.20 8.05 -2.60
N SER A 52 13.27 7.60 -1.95
CA SER A 52 14.13 8.11 -0.86
C SER A 52 14.12 9.56 -0.35
N LYS A 53 13.36 10.56 -0.85
CA LYS A 53 13.48 11.95 -0.35
C LYS A 53 12.20 12.79 -0.21
N LYS A 54 11.05 12.39 -0.78
CA LYS A 54 9.88 13.30 -0.86
C LYS A 54 8.52 12.66 -0.55
N SER A 55 8.49 11.61 0.27
CA SER A 55 7.24 10.85 0.48
C SER A 55 6.57 10.45 -0.85
N THR A 56 7.41 10.21 -1.87
CA THR A 56 6.99 9.82 -3.21
C THR A 56 7.03 8.31 -3.30
N PHE A 57 5.98 7.74 -3.87
CA PHE A 57 5.83 6.32 -4.05
C PHE A 57 5.62 6.03 -5.53
N GLU A 58 6.30 5.00 -6.01
CA GLU A 58 6.03 4.34 -7.27
C GLU A 58 5.32 3.03 -6.97
N VAL A 59 4.16 2.85 -7.58
CA VAL A 59 3.33 1.67 -7.38
C VAL A 59 3.09 1.01 -8.72
N LYS A 60 3.26 -0.30 -8.77
CA LYS A 60 2.92 -1.13 -9.93
C LYS A 60 1.99 -2.25 -9.48
N ILE A 61 0.95 -2.48 -10.25
CA ILE A 61 0.01 -3.57 -10.06
C ILE A 61 -0.18 -4.29 -11.40
N THR A 62 -0.19 -5.62 -11.35
CA THR A 62 -0.41 -6.47 -12.52
C THR A 62 -1.68 -7.27 -12.30
N ASP A 63 -2.62 -7.17 -13.22
CA ASP A 63 -3.86 -7.95 -13.20
C ASP A 63 -3.65 -9.33 -13.85
N ILE A 64 -4.61 -10.23 -13.69
CA ILE A 64 -4.53 -11.65 -14.11
C ILE A 64 -4.36 -11.83 -15.63
N ASP A 65 -4.75 -10.83 -16.43
CA ASP A 65 -4.58 -10.82 -17.88
C ASP A 65 -3.23 -10.21 -18.33
N GLY A 66 -2.36 -9.87 -17.38
CA GLY A 66 -1.08 -9.22 -17.62
C GLY A 66 -1.19 -7.71 -17.83
N GLN A 67 -2.38 -7.11 -17.70
CA GLN A 67 -2.52 -5.66 -17.73
C GLN A 67 -1.79 -5.04 -16.54
N MET A 68 -0.88 -4.10 -16.83
CA MET A 68 -0.10 -3.40 -15.81
C MET A 68 -0.62 -1.99 -15.63
N HIS A 69 -0.88 -1.59 -14.38
CA HIS A 69 -1.11 -0.21 -14.01
C HIS A 69 0.04 0.31 -13.16
N SER A 70 0.54 1.50 -13.50
CA SER A 70 1.63 2.14 -12.78
C SER A 70 1.18 3.51 -12.29
N PHE A 71 1.43 3.79 -11.01
CA PHE A 71 1.06 5.04 -10.35
C PHE A 71 2.27 5.68 -9.71
N HIS A 72 2.30 7.01 -9.78
CA HIS A 72 3.24 7.82 -9.02
C HIS A 72 2.42 8.81 -8.21
N PHE A 73 2.66 8.87 -6.91
CA PHE A 73 2.01 9.86 -6.07
C PHE A 73 2.93 10.31 -4.93
N GLU A 74 2.61 11.48 -4.38
CA GLU A 74 3.36 12.15 -3.34
C GLU A 74 2.42 12.38 -2.16
N LEU A 75 2.83 11.96 -0.95
CA LEU A 75 2.10 12.32 0.26
C LEU A 75 2.49 13.72 0.71
N LYS A 76 1.51 14.62 0.77
CA LYS A 76 1.65 15.96 1.33
C LYS A 76 0.87 16.07 2.63
N THR A 77 1.49 16.66 3.64
CA THR A 77 0.85 16.99 4.91
C THR A 77 0.75 18.51 5.00
N TYR A 78 -0.44 19.03 5.30
CA TYR A 78 -0.67 20.45 5.53
C TYR A 78 -0.90 20.65 7.03
N SER A 79 -0.21 21.64 7.59
CA SER A 79 -0.28 22.05 9.00
C SER A 79 -1.09 23.32 9.16
#